data_AF-A0A3Q0RUS1-F1
#
_entry.id   AF-A0A3Q0RUS1-F1
#
_cell.length_a   1.000
_cell.length_b   1.000
_cell.length_c   1.000
_cell.angle_alpha   90.00
_cell.angle_beta   90.00
_cell.angle_gamma   90.00
#
_symmetry.space_group_name_H-M   'P 1'
#
loop_
_entity.id
_entity.type
_entity.pdbx_description
1 polymer ?
#
loop_
_entity_poly.entity_id
_entity_poly.type
_entity_poly.pdbx_seq_one_letter_code
_entity_poly.pdbx_strand_id
1 'polypeptide(L)' 'VLVCPLRPVERFRDLRPDELADLFCTTQRVANVVEKHFNATSLTIAIQVNTHLVTVQKIL' A
#
# COMPACT_ATOMS: atom_id res chain seq x y z
N VAL A 1 -1.87 -8.65 3.93
CA VAL A 1 -0.96 -7.88 4.83
C VAL A 1 -1.29 -6.40 4.73
N LEU A 2 -1.04 -5.62 5.78
CA LEU A 2 -1.25 -4.17 5.78
C LEU A 2 0.10 -3.46 5.91
N VAL A 3 0.27 -2.36 5.19
CA VAL A 3 1.40 -1.44 5.33
C VAL A 3 0.83 -0.10 5.79
N CYS A 4 1.43 0.50 6.80
CA CYS A 4 0.96 1.75 7.38
C CYS A 4 2.13 2.72 7.64
N PRO A 5 1.91 4.04 7.49
CA PRO A 5 2.89 5.04 7.87
C PRO A 5 3.10 5.02 9.40
N LEU A 6 4.31 5.33 9.85
CA LEU A 6 4.63 5.35 11.28
C LEU A 6 3.92 6.49 12.03
N ARG A 7 3.78 7.65 11.38
CA ARG A 7 3.07 8.79 11.96
C ARG A 7 1.56 8.65 11.72
N PRO A 8 0.73 8.73 12.78
CA PRO A 8 -0.72 8.76 12.62
C PRO A 8 -1.15 10.02 11.85
N VAL A 9 -1.96 9.83 10.81
CA VAL A 9 -2.58 10.89 10.02
C VAL A 9 -4.05 10.57 9.80
N GLU A 10 -4.92 11.58 9.82
CA GLU A 10 -6.36 11.39 9.59
C GLU A 10 -6.71 11.16 8.12
N ARG A 11 -5.97 11.79 7.20
CA ARG A 11 -6.23 11.70 5.77
C ARG A 11 -4.95 11.39 5.02
N PHE A 12 -5.11 10.68 3.89
CA PHE A 12 -4.01 10.37 2.99
C PHE A 12 -3.26 11.62 2.50
N ARG A 13 -3.97 12.74 2.31
CA ARG A 13 -3.36 14.02 1.91
C ARG A 13 -2.50 14.69 3.00
N ASP A 14 -2.60 14.23 4.24
CA ASP A 14 -1.84 14.77 5.37
C ASP A 14 -0.48 14.06 5.52
N LEU A 15 -0.21 13.06 4.67
CA LEU A 15 1.12 12.46 4.52
C LEU A 15 2.07 13.45 3.87
N ARG A 16 3.27 13.52 4.42
CA ARG A 16 4.37 14.26 3.80
C ARG A 16 4.88 13.47 2.58
N PRO A 17 5.47 14.13 1.57
CA PRO A 17 5.96 13.44 0.36
C PRO A 17 6.93 12.29 0.65
N ASP A 18 7.79 12.44 1.65
CA ASP A 18 8.71 11.39 2.11
C ASP A 18 7.99 10.19 2.71
N GLU A 19 6.95 10.41 3.52
CA GLU A 19 6.14 9.34 4.11
C GLU A 19 5.32 8.60 3.05
N LEU A 20 4.82 9.33 2.06
CA LEU A 20 4.09 8.76 0.93
C LEU A 20 5.01 7.86 0.10
N ALA A 21 6.21 8.33 -0.22
CA ALA A 21 7.21 7.55 -0.94
C ALA A 21 7.60 6.29 -0.16
N ASP A 22 7.88 6.42 1.14
CA ASP A 22 8.23 5.29 2.01
C ASP A 22 7.10 4.24 2.07
N LEU A 23 5.84 4.69 2.19
CA LEU A 23 4.67 3.81 2.21
C LEU A 23 4.58 2.95 0.95
N PHE A 24 4.75 3.56 -0.23
CA PHE A 24 4.69 2.84 -1.50
C PHE A 24 5.92 1.96 -1.75
N CYS A 25 7.12 2.42 -1.42
CA CYS A 25 8.33 1.59 -1.51
C CYS A 25 8.24 0.35 -0.62
N THR A 26 7.74 0.51 0.61
CA THR A 26 7.51 -0.62 1.52
C THR A 26 6.43 -1.56 0.98
N THR A 27 5.34 -1.01 0.45
CA THR A 27 4.27 -1.80 -0.18
C THR A 27 4.79 -2.64 -1.34
N GLN A 28 5.62 -2.07 -2.23
CA GLN A 28 6.25 -2.81 -3.33
C GLN A 28 7.14 -3.97 -2.83
N ARG A 29 7.94 -3.74 -1.79
CA ARG A 29 8.80 -4.79 -1.21
C ARG A 29 7.97 -5.93 -0.64
N VAL A 30 6.89 -5.61 0.06
CA VAL A 30 5.96 -6.59 0.61
C VAL A 30 5.23 -7.34 -0.51
N ALA A 31 4.77 -6.65 -1.55
CA ALA A 31 4.11 -7.26 -2.71
C ALA A 31 5.01 -8.32 -3.37
N ASN A 32 6.27 -7.99 -3.64
CA ASN A 32 7.24 -8.94 -4.21
C ASN A 32 7.43 -10.22 -3.37
N VAL A 33 7.40 -10.09 -2.03
CA VAL A 33 7.53 -11.25 -1.14
C VAL A 33 6.24 -12.08 -1.16
N VAL A 34 5.08 -11.43 -1.12
CA VAL A 34 3.76 -12.08 -1.14
C VAL A 34 3.55 -12.82 -2.46
N GLU A 35 3.85 -12.19 -3.60
CA GLU A 35 3.77 -12.82 -4.93
C GLU A 35 4.60 -14.10 -5.01
N LYS A 36 5.88 -14.04 -4.59
CA LYS A 36 6.76 -15.21 -4.58
C LYS A 36 6.29 -16.29 -3.61
N HIS A 37 5.80 -15.89 -2.44
CA HIS A 37 5.35 -16.85 -1.42
C HIS A 37 4.12 -17.64 -1.87
N PHE A 38 3.18 -16.99 -2.57
CA PHE A 38 1.98 -17.63 -3.08
C PHE A 38 2.07 -18.08 -4.55
N ASN A 39 3.22 -17.89 -5.18
CA ASN A 39 3.43 -18.15 -6.61
C ASN A 39 2.34 -17.46 -7.49
N ALA A 40 1.94 -16.25 -7.08
CA ALA A 40 0.84 -15.50 -7.70
C ALA A 40 1.35 -14.72 -8.92
N THR A 41 0.48 -14.55 -9.91
CA THR A 41 0.74 -13.75 -11.12
C THR A 41 0.13 -12.35 -11.04
N SER A 42 -0.56 -12.02 -9.95
CA SER A 42 -1.18 -10.71 -9.78
C SER A 42 -1.42 -10.39 -8.32
N LEU A 43 -1.38 -9.11 -7.99
CA LEU A 43 -1.72 -8.58 -6.68
C LEU A 43 -2.66 -7.37 -6.82
N THR A 44 -3.57 -7.23 -5.86
CA THR A 44 -4.43 -6.04 -5.74
C THR A 44 -3.97 -5.25 -4.52
N ILE A 45 -3.62 -3.99 -4.73
CA ILE A 45 -3.35 -3.04 -3.65
C ILE A 45 -4.62 -2.18 -3.45
N ALA A 46 -5.03 -2.01 -2.21
CA ALA A 46 -6.18 -1.18 -1.85
C ALA A 46 -5.75 -0.16 -0.81
N ILE A 47 -6.14 1.09 -1.02
CA ILE A 47 -5.93 2.16 -0.06
C ILE A 47 -7.27 2.49 0.57
N GLN A 48 -7.36 2.29 1.87
CA GLN A 48 -8.55 2.68 2.62
C GLN A 48 -8.37 4.10 3.14
N VAL A 49 -9.27 5.01 2.74
CA VAL A 49 -9.36 6.35 3.30
C VAL A 49 -10.67 6.45 4.06
N ASN A 50 -10.58 6.37 5.39
CA ASN A 50 -11.73 6.32 6.30
C ASN A 50 -12.79 5.28 5.84
N THR A 51 -13.94 5.75 5.37
CA THR A 51 -15.13 4.95 5.02
C THR A 51 -15.15 4.46 3.56
N HIS A 52 -14.27 4.95 2.70
CA HIS A 52 -14.22 4.55 1.30
C HIS A 52 -12.92 3.81 0.98
N LEU A 53 -13.05 2.57 0.50
CA LEU A 53 -11.97 1.87 -0.17
C LEU A 53 -11.79 2.50 -1.56
N VAL A 54 -10.61 3.06 -1.81
CA VAL A 54 -10.17 3.39 -3.16
C VAL A 54 -9.26 2.24 -3.60
N THR A 55 -9.72 1.45 -4.56
CA THR A 55 -8.86 0.44 -5.19
C THR A 55 -7.80 1.15 -6.01
N VAL A 56 -6.53 0.92 -5.70
CA VAL A 56 -5.41 1.51 -6.43
C VAL A 56 -4.54 0.36 -6.95
N GLN A 57 -4.69 0.10 -8.24
CA GLN A 57 -3.91 -0.84 -9.06
C GLN A 57 -4.08 -2.34 -8.77
N LYS A 58 -4.51 -3.04 -9.82
CA LYS A 58 -4.19 -4.44 -10.06
C LYS A 58 -2.84 -4.47 -10.77
N ILE A 59 -1.83 -5.05 -10.14
CA ILE A 59 -0.54 -5.34 -10.79
C ILE A 59 -0.70 -6.75 -11.38
N LEU A 60 -0.61 -6.86 -12.70
CA LEU A 60 -0.57 -8.10 -13.49
C LEU A 60 0.85 -8.32 -14.01
#